data_AF-A0A0N4X8J1-F1
#
_entry.id   AF-A0A0N4X8J1-F1
#
_cell.length_a   1.000
_cell.length_b   1.000
_cell.length_c   1.000
_cell.angle_alpha   90.00
_cell.angle_beta   90.00
_cell.angle_gamma   90.00
#
_symmetry.space_group_name_H-M   'P 1'
#
loop_
_entity.id
_entity.type
_entity.pdbx_description
1 polymer ?
#
loop_
_entity_poly.entity_id
_entity_poly.type
_entity_poly.pdbx_seq_one_letter_code
_entity_poly.pdbx_strand_id
1 'polypeptide(L)'
;LPLLYLCCGRSMNVAKVHAHSEHEHFQMNCSMLLVTINPPFRALLIDTHILQNLGENRCKQGQKVRLAANVDLLKSVRNKDYEEYDIVYYQTFSDRDYLRVYDHETTRIIPKTPLYINGNLSIPRETKKFLEAWKRSNFIDCLGLNMRRHAAGRPYLPVEKSVQVMSSLMRYLINFDVYPFLNGGSMLGWYRECNIIPHTMDMDFAAPIEEYTPKLLEDLASGEKFFLNRKFGLVTIRSIVKTETSFEYPFHPIFIMVIS
;
A
#
# COMPACT_ATOMS: atom_id res chain seq x y z
N LEU A 1 30.95 11.05 19.97
CA LEU A 1 31.93 10.90 21.07
C LEU A 1 32.04 12.22 21.83
N PRO A 2 32.15 12.27 23.17
CA PRO A 2 31.51 11.55 24.28
C PRO A 2 30.55 12.49 25.06
N LEU A 3 29.45 12.05 25.69
CA LEU A 3 29.26 11.42 27.03
C LEU A 3 29.56 12.30 28.27
N LEU A 4 28.57 12.26 29.18
CA LEU A 4 28.53 12.57 30.62
C LEU A 4 28.54 14.04 31.09
N TYR A 5 27.44 14.43 31.73
CA TYR A 5 27.50 14.99 33.09
C TYR A 5 26.42 14.36 33.96
N LEU A 6 26.86 13.55 34.93
CA LEU A 6 26.16 13.27 36.18
C LEU A 6 26.71 14.26 37.19
N CYS A 7 25.86 15.05 37.85
CA CYS A 7 26.22 15.63 39.13
C CYS A 7 25.01 15.63 40.07
N CYS A 8 25.24 15.01 41.22
CA CYS A 8 24.32 14.84 42.34
C CYS A 8 24.18 16.16 43.12
N GLY A 9 22.97 16.51 43.54
CA GLY A 9 22.69 17.64 44.43
C GLY A 9 21.43 17.37 45.26
N ARG A 10 21.61 17.24 46.57
CA ARG A 10 20.60 16.87 47.57
C ARG A 10 19.72 18.07 47.95
N SER A 11 18.40 17.84 47.93
CA SER A 11 17.31 18.33 48.79
C SER A 11 17.29 19.80 49.26
N MET A 12 16.22 20.51 48.89
CA MET A 12 15.44 21.35 49.82
C MET A 12 13.96 21.33 49.40
N ASN A 13 13.11 20.84 50.30
CA ASN A 13 11.65 20.87 50.19
C ASN A 13 11.13 22.31 50.23
N VAL A 14 10.38 22.70 49.21
CA VAL A 14 9.41 23.79 49.30
C VAL A 14 8.08 23.25 48.80
N ALA A 15 7.15 23.04 49.72
CA ALA A 15 5.79 22.67 49.42
C ALA A 15 5.14 23.79 48.59
N LYS A 16 4.86 23.49 47.33
CA LYS A 16 3.98 24.30 46.49
C LYS A 16 2.75 23.46 46.16
N VAL A 17 1.63 23.87 46.75
CA VAL A 17 0.30 23.40 46.42
C VAL A 17 0.04 23.74 44.96
N HIS A 18 0.10 22.74 44.08
CA HIS A 18 -0.43 22.85 42.73
C HIS A 18 -1.62 21.93 42.61
N ALA A 19 -2.75 22.57 42.30
CA ALA A 19 -3.99 21.92 41.93
C ALA A 19 -3.72 20.91 40.81
N HIS A 20 -3.91 19.63 41.12
CA HIS A 20 -4.08 18.61 40.11
C HIS A 20 -5.40 18.91 39.41
N SER A 21 -5.35 19.47 38.20
CA SER A 21 -6.44 19.26 37.25
C SER A 21 -6.34 17.80 36.82
N GLU A 22 -7.17 16.95 37.42
CA GLU A 22 -7.42 15.61 36.93
C GLU A 22 -8.08 15.73 35.55
N HIS A 23 -7.26 15.68 34.50
CA HIS A 23 -7.79 15.28 33.19
C HIS A 23 -8.07 13.78 33.29
N GLU A 24 -9.31 13.43 33.61
CA GLU A 24 -9.83 12.08 33.45
C GLU A 24 -9.57 11.63 32.02
N HIS A 25 -8.63 10.70 31.87
CA HIS A 25 -8.30 10.10 30.58
C HIS A 25 -9.42 9.12 30.24
N PHE A 26 -10.54 9.63 29.70
CA PHE A 26 -11.66 8.81 29.27
C PHE A 26 -11.15 7.73 28.31
N GLN A 27 -11.17 6.47 28.75
CA GLN A 27 -10.70 5.35 27.95
C GLN A 27 -11.78 5.02 26.92
N MET A 28 -11.72 5.70 25.78
CA MET A 28 -12.64 5.46 24.68
C MET A 28 -12.33 4.10 24.03
N ASN A 29 -13.31 3.20 24.00
CA ASN A 29 -13.21 1.98 23.20
C ASN A 29 -13.37 2.31 21.69
N CYS A 30 -12.87 1.44 20.83
CA CYS A 30 -12.86 1.67 19.39
C CYS A 30 -14.25 1.79 18.78
N SER A 31 -15.23 1.06 19.31
CA SER A 31 -16.62 1.16 18.84
C SER A 31 -17.19 2.56 19.07
N MET A 32 -16.94 3.15 20.24
CA MET A 32 -17.35 4.53 20.54
C MET A 32 -16.63 5.54 19.66
N LEU A 33 -15.31 5.38 19.43
CA LEU A 33 -14.56 6.24 18.50
C LEU A 33 -15.21 6.27 17.11
N LEU A 34 -15.55 5.10 16.57
CA LEU A 34 -16.17 5.00 15.25
C LEU A 34 -17.56 5.64 15.20
N VAL A 35 -18.34 5.55 16.28
CA VAL A 35 -19.63 6.25 16.41
C VAL A 35 -19.43 7.76 16.42
N THR A 36 -18.40 8.26 17.12
CA THR A 36 -18.08 9.70 17.15
C THR A 36 -17.60 10.23 15.80
N ILE A 37 -16.88 9.43 15.02
CA ILE A 37 -16.39 9.84 13.69
C ILE A 37 -17.52 9.86 12.65
N ASN A 38 -18.54 9.00 12.79
CA ASN A 38 -19.53 8.69 11.76
C ASN A 38 -20.16 9.95 11.12
N PRO A 39 -19.77 10.31 9.87
CA PRO A 39 -20.22 11.54 9.22
C PRO A 39 -21.68 11.46 8.73
N PRO A 40 -22.32 12.60 8.45
CA PRO A 40 -23.69 12.64 7.90
C PRO A 40 -23.79 12.25 6.41
N PHE A 41 -22.67 11.84 5.79
CA PHE A 41 -22.57 11.41 4.39
C PHE A 41 -21.70 10.17 4.28
N ARG A 42 -21.87 9.36 3.24
CA ARG A 42 -21.05 8.15 3.06
C ARG A 42 -19.59 8.51 2.81
N ALA A 43 -18.69 7.95 3.61
CA ALA A 43 -17.26 8.22 3.50
C ALA A 43 -16.42 6.98 3.80
N LEU A 44 -15.25 6.89 3.17
CA LEU A 44 -14.20 5.93 3.47
C LEU A 44 -13.22 6.56 4.47
N LEU A 45 -12.94 5.86 5.58
CA LEU A 45 -11.91 6.25 6.53
C LEU A 45 -10.53 6.06 5.89
N ILE A 46 -9.79 7.16 5.70
CA ILE A 46 -8.43 7.16 5.13
C ILE A 46 -7.39 7.70 6.09
N ASP A 47 -7.81 8.14 7.28
CA ASP A 47 -6.91 8.64 8.31
C ASP A 47 -5.94 7.54 8.77
N THR A 48 -4.67 7.68 8.38
CA THR A 48 -3.66 6.65 8.61
C THR A 48 -3.40 6.43 10.09
N HIS A 49 -3.51 7.46 10.92
CA HIS A 49 -3.29 7.34 12.36
C HIS A 49 -4.44 6.60 13.04
N ILE A 50 -5.68 6.91 12.66
CA ILE A 50 -6.85 6.19 13.19
C ILE A 50 -6.83 4.73 12.72
N LEU A 51 -6.50 4.47 11.46
CA LEU A 51 -6.42 3.10 10.94
C LEU A 51 -5.31 2.27 11.60
N GLN A 52 -4.15 2.87 11.87
CA GLN A 52 -3.07 2.24 12.66
C GLN A 52 -3.55 1.90 14.07
N ASN A 53 -4.14 2.89 14.75
CA ASN A 53 -4.68 2.75 16.10
C ASN A 53 -5.78 1.69 16.21
N LEU A 54 -6.67 1.59 15.22
CA LEU A 54 -7.69 0.55 15.16
C LEU A 54 -7.07 -0.86 15.04
N GLY A 55 -6.01 -1.00 14.24
CA GLY A 55 -5.26 -2.26 14.13
C GLY A 55 -4.58 -2.69 15.42
N GLU A 56 -4.15 -1.73 16.24
CA GLU A 56 -3.49 -1.96 17.54
C GLU A 56 -4.48 -1.97 18.74
N ASN A 57 -5.78 -1.81 18.49
CA ASN A 57 -6.82 -1.63 19.52
C ASN A 57 -6.54 -0.46 20.49
N ARG A 58 -5.92 0.61 19.98
CA ARG A 58 -5.51 1.82 20.72
C ARG A 58 -6.35 3.03 20.30
N CYS A 59 -7.60 3.07 20.73
CA CYS A 59 -8.52 4.11 20.27
C CYS A 59 -8.43 5.39 21.11
N LYS A 60 -7.85 6.43 20.49
CA LYS A 60 -7.75 7.78 21.05
C LYS A 60 -8.47 8.75 20.13
N GLN A 61 -9.16 9.72 20.74
CA GLN A 61 -9.70 10.85 19.99
C GLN A 61 -8.54 11.78 19.63
N GLY A 62 -8.51 12.23 18.38
CA GLY A 62 -7.43 13.05 17.83
C GLY A 62 -7.96 14.31 17.15
N GLN A 63 -7.09 14.90 16.34
CA GLN A 63 -7.36 16.09 15.52
C GLN A 63 -8.41 15.80 14.42
N LYS A 64 -8.58 16.77 13.51
CA LYS A 64 -9.39 16.68 12.29
C LYS A 64 -9.20 15.34 11.57
N VAL A 65 -10.30 14.62 11.33
CA VAL A 65 -10.28 13.24 10.81
C VAL A 65 -10.25 13.25 9.28
N ARG A 66 -9.32 12.51 8.66
CA ARG A 66 -9.26 12.40 7.20
C ARG A 66 -10.26 11.37 6.65
N LEU A 67 -11.14 11.81 5.75
CA LEU A 67 -12.19 11.01 5.14
C LEU A 67 -12.16 11.17 3.61
N ALA A 68 -12.48 10.11 2.88
CA ALA A 68 -12.67 10.17 1.43
C ALA A 68 -14.15 10.01 1.08
N ALA A 69 -14.75 11.00 0.43
CA ALA A 69 -16.11 10.94 -0.11
C ALA A 69 -16.09 10.55 -1.59
N ASN A 70 -17.13 9.86 -2.07
CA ASN A 70 -17.21 9.56 -3.50
C ASN A 70 -17.40 10.86 -4.30
N VAL A 71 -16.76 10.99 -5.47
CA VAL A 71 -16.91 12.13 -6.39
C VAL A 71 -18.37 12.45 -6.74
N ASP A 72 -19.27 11.46 -6.70
CA ASP A 72 -20.72 11.67 -6.93
C ASP A 72 -21.34 12.63 -5.89
N LEU A 73 -20.71 12.77 -4.71
CA LEU A 73 -21.13 13.65 -3.62
C LEU A 73 -20.48 15.04 -3.67
N LEU A 74 -19.66 15.36 -4.68
CA LEU A 74 -18.95 16.65 -4.79
C LEU A 74 -19.85 17.87 -4.65
N LYS A 75 -21.12 17.79 -5.09
CA LYS A 75 -22.08 18.90 -5.02
C LYS A 75 -22.66 19.11 -3.62
N SER A 76 -22.76 18.04 -2.82
CA SER A 76 -23.42 18.05 -1.50
C SER A 76 -22.45 17.99 -0.33
N VAL A 77 -21.24 17.47 -0.52
CA VAL A 77 -20.22 17.31 0.52
C VAL A 77 -19.01 18.15 0.14
N ARG A 78 -18.81 19.28 0.84
CA ARG A 78 -17.66 20.17 0.63
C ARG A 78 -16.90 20.32 1.93
N ASN A 79 -15.58 20.40 1.83
CA ASN A 79 -14.68 20.56 2.98
C ASN A 79 -15.07 21.73 3.91
N LYS A 80 -15.54 22.84 3.35
CA LYS A 80 -15.95 24.02 4.10
C LYS A 80 -17.21 23.84 4.95
N ASP A 81 -18.02 22.82 4.66
CA ASP A 81 -19.28 22.56 5.36
C ASP A 81 -19.07 21.67 6.60
N TYR A 82 -17.85 21.11 6.78
CA TYR A 82 -17.50 20.19 7.86
C TYR A 82 -16.08 20.46 8.38
N GLU A 83 -15.94 21.33 9.39
CA GLU A 83 -14.63 21.76 9.88
C GLU A 83 -13.84 20.64 10.58
N GLU A 84 -14.55 19.66 11.14
CA GLU A 84 -14.05 18.49 11.85
C GLU A 84 -13.45 17.40 10.95
N TYR A 85 -13.68 17.48 9.63
CA TYR A 85 -13.21 16.49 8.66
C TYR A 85 -12.31 17.09 7.59
N ASP A 86 -11.18 16.44 7.32
CA ASP A 86 -10.39 16.69 6.11
C ASP A 86 -10.87 15.75 5.01
N ILE A 87 -11.73 16.27 4.15
CA ILE A 87 -12.44 15.52 3.12
C ILE A 87 -11.64 15.60 1.81
N VAL A 88 -11.25 14.44 1.32
CA VAL A 88 -10.77 14.24 -0.04
C VAL A 88 -11.82 13.49 -0.86
N TYR A 89 -11.62 13.38 -2.17
CA TYR A 89 -12.56 12.69 -3.04
C TYR A 89 -11.96 11.43 -3.64
N TYR A 90 -12.77 10.40 -3.82
CA TYR A 90 -12.37 9.20 -4.54
C TYR A 90 -13.40 8.80 -5.60
N GLN A 91 -12.92 8.07 -6.59
CA GLN A 91 -13.72 7.51 -7.66
C GLN A 91 -13.53 5.99 -7.72
N THR A 92 -14.63 5.27 -7.90
CA THR A 92 -14.63 3.83 -8.15
C THR A 92 -15.08 3.56 -9.58
N PHE A 93 -14.51 2.52 -10.19
CA PHE A 93 -14.85 2.06 -11.52
C PHE A 93 -15.38 0.63 -11.44
N SER A 94 -16.34 0.24 -12.29
CA SER A 94 -16.90 -1.12 -12.29
C SER A 94 -15.94 -2.16 -12.87
N ASP A 95 -15.10 -1.74 -13.81
CA ASP A 95 -14.16 -2.55 -14.60
C ASP A 95 -12.72 -2.56 -14.03
N ARG A 96 -12.45 -1.80 -12.96
CA ARG A 96 -11.12 -1.71 -12.35
C ARG A 96 -11.09 -2.32 -10.96
N ASP A 97 -9.94 -2.86 -10.58
CA ASP A 97 -9.68 -3.44 -9.25
C ASP A 97 -9.07 -2.43 -8.26
N TYR A 98 -9.07 -1.13 -8.61
CA TYR A 98 -8.59 -0.04 -7.78
C TYR A 98 -9.64 1.07 -7.63
N LEU A 99 -9.41 1.93 -6.64
CA LEU A 99 -10.05 3.23 -6.46
C LEU A 99 -9.02 4.33 -6.69
N ARG A 100 -9.46 5.45 -7.29
CA ARG A 100 -8.63 6.63 -7.53
C ARG A 100 -8.99 7.69 -6.50
N VAL A 101 -8.03 8.13 -5.69
CA VAL A 101 -8.22 9.21 -4.71
C VAL A 101 -7.52 10.48 -5.19
N TYR A 102 -8.22 11.60 -5.09
CA TYR A 102 -7.72 12.94 -5.38
C TYR A 102 -7.32 13.60 -4.05
N ASP A 103 -6.09 13.33 -3.61
CA ASP A 103 -5.52 13.79 -2.32
C ASP A 103 -4.68 15.05 -2.55
N HIS A 104 -5.38 16.20 -2.53
CA HIS A 104 -4.82 17.53 -2.83
C HIS A 104 -4.08 17.57 -4.17
N GLU A 105 -2.76 17.78 -4.15
CA GLU A 105 -1.90 17.84 -5.34
C GLU A 105 -1.50 16.46 -5.86
N THR A 106 -1.86 15.39 -5.17
CA THR A 106 -1.50 14.02 -5.53
C THR A 106 -2.73 13.22 -5.94
N THR A 107 -2.59 12.45 -7.01
CA THR A 107 -3.55 11.38 -7.32
C THR A 107 -3.00 10.08 -6.75
N ARG A 108 -3.84 9.31 -6.08
CA ARG A 108 -3.49 8.00 -5.53
C ARG A 108 -4.29 6.91 -6.21
N ILE A 109 -3.64 5.80 -6.54
CA ILE A 109 -4.28 4.56 -6.97
C ILE A 109 -4.15 3.55 -5.84
N ILE A 110 -5.29 3.11 -5.30
CA ILE A 110 -5.35 2.20 -4.16
C ILE A 110 -6.14 0.96 -4.59
N PRO A 111 -5.62 -0.27 -4.40
CA PRO A 111 -6.38 -1.48 -4.66
C PRO A 111 -7.68 -1.51 -3.87
N LYS A 112 -8.76 -2.01 -4.48
CA LYS A 112 -10.02 -2.23 -3.78
C LYS A 112 -9.79 -3.24 -2.66
N THR A 113 -10.25 -2.90 -1.47
CA THR A 113 -10.15 -3.75 -0.28
C THR A 113 -11.54 -4.00 0.29
N PRO A 114 -11.79 -5.17 0.91
CA PRO A 114 -13.01 -5.41 1.66
C PRO A 114 -13.24 -4.33 2.73
N LEU A 115 -14.48 -3.85 2.83
CA LEU A 115 -14.87 -2.81 3.78
C LEU A 115 -15.76 -3.37 4.90
N TYR A 116 -15.57 -2.84 6.09
CA TYR A 116 -16.51 -2.93 7.21
C TYR A 116 -17.28 -1.61 7.26
N ILE A 117 -18.61 -1.68 7.37
CA ILE A 117 -19.48 -0.50 7.33
C ILE A 117 -20.03 -0.27 8.74
N ASN A 118 -19.83 0.94 9.26
CA ASN A 118 -20.42 1.42 10.51
C ASN A 118 -21.17 2.73 10.23
N GLY A 119 -22.50 2.65 10.12
CA GLY A 119 -23.31 3.79 9.69
C GLY A 119 -22.95 4.24 8.28
N ASN A 120 -22.53 5.49 8.14
CA ASN A 120 -22.06 6.07 6.88
C ASN A 120 -20.54 5.94 6.70
N LEU A 121 -19.82 5.46 7.72
CA LEU A 121 -18.38 5.28 7.68
C LEU A 121 -18.02 3.88 7.16
N SER A 122 -17.27 3.84 6.07
CA SER A 122 -16.66 2.63 5.53
C SER A 122 -15.21 2.53 5.97
N ILE A 123 -14.80 1.37 6.46
CA ILE A 123 -13.49 1.16 7.08
C ILE A 123 -12.81 -0.04 6.39
N PRO A 124 -11.56 0.10 5.92
CA PRO A 124 -10.79 -1.04 5.41
C PRO A 124 -10.71 -2.18 6.43
N ARG A 125 -11.12 -3.40 6.05
CA ARG A 125 -11.04 -4.57 6.94
C ARG A 125 -9.60 -4.96 7.23
N GLU A 126 -8.76 -4.93 6.20
CA GLU A 126 -7.33 -5.24 6.29
C GLU A 126 -6.53 -3.94 6.43
N THR A 127 -6.62 -3.30 7.59
CA THR A 127 -6.02 -1.96 7.84
C THR A 127 -4.53 -1.92 7.53
N LYS A 128 -3.75 -2.94 7.92
CA LYS A 128 -2.31 -3.05 7.62
C LYS A 128 -2.04 -3.00 6.11
N LYS A 129 -2.73 -3.82 5.32
CA LYS A 129 -2.55 -3.84 3.84
C LYS A 129 -2.99 -2.53 3.21
N PHE A 130 -4.09 -1.94 3.69
CA PHE A 130 -4.54 -0.64 3.21
C PHE A 130 -3.50 0.46 3.48
N LEU A 131 -2.88 0.47 4.65
CA LEU A 131 -1.82 1.44 5.01
C LEU A 131 -0.57 1.27 4.13
N GLU A 132 -0.14 0.03 3.88
CA GLU A 132 0.99 -0.24 2.98
C GLU A 132 0.70 0.17 1.53
N ALA A 133 -0.54 -0.06 1.07
CA ALA A 133 -1.02 0.43 -0.22
C ALA A 133 -1.06 1.96 -0.26
N TRP A 134 -1.58 2.60 0.79
CA TRP A 134 -1.64 4.06 0.90
C TRP A 134 -0.24 4.68 0.79
N LYS A 135 0.74 4.14 1.52
CA LYS A 135 2.15 4.59 1.47
C LYS A 135 2.76 4.54 0.06
N ARG A 136 2.33 3.58 -0.78
CA ARG A 136 2.86 3.33 -2.14
C ARG A 136 1.90 3.76 -3.25
N SER A 137 0.84 4.50 -2.92
CA SER A 137 -0.28 4.74 -3.83
C SER A 137 -0.09 5.89 -4.81
N ASN A 138 0.97 6.70 -4.68
CA ASN A 138 1.18 7.87 -5.52
C ASN A 138 1.17 7.47 -7.01
N PHE A 139 0.23 8.03 -7.76
CA PHE A 139 0.09 7.76 -9.18
C PHE A 139 1.15 8.56 -9.95
N ILE A 140 1.93 7.85 -10.75
CA ILE A 140 2.84 8.44 -11.72
C ILE A 140 2.29 8.07 -13.08
N ASP A 141 1.98 9.07 -13.89
CA ASP A 141 1.54 8.82 -15.25
C ASP A 141 2.71 8.38 -16.13
N CYS A 142 2.40 7.55 -17.13
CA CYS A 142 3.36 7.14 -18.14
C CYS A 142 3.42 8.18 -19.27
N LEU A 143 4.52 8.17 -20.04
CA LEU A 143 4.73 9.13 -21.14
C LEU A 143 3.90 8.81 -22.40
N GLY A 144 3.38 7.60 -22.52
CA GLY A 144 2.57 7.18 -23.68
C GLY A 144 3.30 7.22 -25.02
N LEU A 145 4.63 7.09 -25.02
CA LEU A 145 5.43 7.16 -26.25
C LEU A 145 5.22 5.91 -27.11
N ASN A 146 4.92 6.12 -28.39
CA ASN A 146 4.82 5.04 -29.36
C ASN A 146 6.22 4.71 -29.93
N MET A 147 6.74 3.54 -29.58
CA MET A 147 8.03 3.06 -30.06
C MET A 147 7.88 2.31 -31.38
N ARG A 148 8.39 2.90 -32.47
CA ARG A 148 8.42 2.24 -33.79
C ARG A 148 9.50 1.15 -33.81
N ARG A 149 9.08 -0.10 -33.93
CA ARG A 149 9.95 -1.29 -33.82
C ARG A 149 10.10 -2.07 -35.11
N HIS A 150 10.06 -1.38 -36.25
CA HIS A 150 10.09 -2.02 -37.57
C HIS A 150 11.29 -2.96 -37.80
N ALA A 151 12.41 -2.74 -37.11
CA ALA A 151 13.60 -3.58 -37.16
C ALA A 151 13.68 -4.68 -36.08
N ALA A 152 12.79 -4.70 -35.08
CA ALA A 152 12.93 -5.56 -33.89
C ALA A 152 12.36 -6.99 -34.03
N GLY A 153 12.01 -7.41 -35.25
CA GLY A 153 11.40 -8.73 -35.49
C GLY A 153 10.03 -8.89 -34.86
N ARG A 154 9.58 -10.13 -34.64
CA ARG A 154 8.30 -10.43 -33.98
C ARG A 154 8.42 -10.23 -32.46
N PRO A 155 7.36 -9.74 -31.78
CA PRO A 155 7.28 -9.77 -30.31
C PRO A 155 7.63 -11.15 -29.74
N TYR A 156 8.41 -11.17 -28.68
CA TYR A 156 8.72 -12.40 -27.94
C TYR A 156 7.64 -12.67 -26.87
N LEU A 157 7.18 -11.63 -26.20
CA LEU A 157 6.22 -11.75 -25.08
C LEU A 157 4.77 -11.55 -25.53
N PRO A 158 3.84 -12.42 -25.10
CA PRO A 158 2.41 -12.16 -25.20
C PRO A 158 1.99 -11.12 -24.16
N VAL A 159 2.07 -9.84 -24.55
CA VAL A 159 1.94 -8.67 -23.64
C VAL A 159 0.77 -8.78 -22.67
N GLU A 160 -0.44 -9.05 -23.16
CA GLU A 160 -1.65 -9.12 -22.32
C GLU A 160 -1.53 -10.23 -21.26
N LYS A 161 -1.13 -11.43 -21.66
CA LYS A 161 -0.95 -12.57 -20.76
C LYS A 161 0.17 -12.29 -19.75
N SER A 162 1.27 -11.68 -20.18
CA SER A 162 2.36 -11.28 -19.30
C SER A 162 1.89 -10.29 -18.22
N VAL A 163 1.10 -9.28 -18.58
CA VAL A 163 0.53 -8.32 -17.62
C VAL A 163 -0.42 -9.02 -16.62
N GLN A 164 -1.23 -9.97 -17.08
CA GLN A 164 -2.11 -10.75 -16.20
C GLN A 164 -1.31 -11.58 -15.18
N VAL A 165 -0.25 -12.26 -15.64
CA VAL A 165 0.64 -13.04 -14.77
C VAL A 165 1.37 -12.15 -13.78
N MET A 166 1.89 -11.00 -14.22
CA MET A 166 2.53 -10.00 -13.36
C MET A 166 1.57 -9.52 -12.26
N SER A 167 0.32 -9.20 -12.62
CA SER A 167 -0.72 -8.81 -11.67
C SER A 167 -1.03 -9.92 -10.67
N SER A 168 -1.13 -11.18 -11.13
CA SER A 168 -1.32 -12.36 -10.27
C SER A 168 -0.15 -12.55 -9.28
N LEU A 169 1.09 -12.37 -9.75
CA LEU A 169 2.29 -12.46 -8.92
C LEU A 169 2.33 -11.36 -7.86
N MET A 170 2.02 -10.11 -8.21
CA MET A 170 1.97 -9.01 -7.24
C MET A 170 0.98 -9.32 -6.12
N ARG A 171 -0.25 -9.76 -6.45
CA ARG A 171 -1.25 -10.15 -5.43
C ARG A 171 -0.78 -11.30 -4.56
N TYR A 172 -0.10 -12.29 -5.16
CA TYR A 172 0.46 -13.41 -4.43
C TYR A 172 1.53 -12.95 -3.44
N LEU A 173 2.49 -12.14 -3.86
CA LEU A 173 3.55 -11.61 -2.99
C LEU A 173 3.00 -10.76 -1.83
N ILE A 174 1.98 -9.95 -2.09
CA ILE A 174 1.31 -9.13 -1.06
C ILE A 174 0.64 -10.01 0.02
N ASN A 175 0.23 -11.23 -0.29
CA ASN A 175 -0.29 -12.17 0.73
C ASN A 175 0.79 -12.64 1.71
N PHE A 176 2.07 -12.49 1.35
CA PHE A 176 3.22 -12.74 2.20
C PHE A 176 3.81 -11.46 2.80
N ASP A 177 3.06 -10.34 2.77
CA ASP A 177 3.55 -9.02 3.18
C ASP A 177 4.78 -8.53 2.39
N VAL A 178 4.95 -9.01 1.15
CA VAL A 178 5.96 -8.52 0.19
C VAL A 178 5.29 -7.60 -0.81
N TYR A 179 5.75 -6.36 -0.90
CA TYR A 179 5.16 -5.30 -1.74
C TYR A 179 6.11 -4.97 -2.90
N PRO A 180 6.07 -5.77 -3.99
CA PRO A 180 6.97 -5.59 -5.11
C PRO A 180 6.66 -4.32 -5.91
N PHE A 181 7.69 -3.76 -6.54
CA PHE A 181 7.60 -2.67 -7.51
C PHE A 181 8.31 -3.06 -8.81
N LEU A 182 7.90 -2.45 -9.93
CA LEU A 182 8.53 -2.71 -11.23
C LEU A 182 10.00 -2.29 -11.20
N ASN A 183 10.86 -3.07 -11.85
CA ASN A 183 12.28 -2.78 -11.95
C ASN A 183 12.77 -2.91 -13.41
N GLY A 184 14.01 -2.49 -13.67
CA GLY A 184 14.72 -2.79 -14.92
C GLY A 184 13.95 -2.44 -16.20
N GLY A 185 13.96 -3.37 -17.15
CA GLY A 185 13.30 -3.20 -18.46
C GLY A 185 11.77 -3.10 -18.35
N SER A 186 11.18 -3.75 -17.36
CA SER A 186 9.73 -3.69 -17.09
C SER A 186 9.31 -2.31 -16.62
N MET A 187 10.06 -1.67 -15.73
CA MET A 187 9.80 -0.29 -15.29
C MET A 187 9.95 0.70 -16.44
N LEU A 188 11.01 0.56 -17.25
CA LEU A 188 11.25 1.41 -18.41
C LEU A 188 10.10 1.30 -19.43
N GLY A 189 9.65 0.08 -19.73
CA GLY A 189 8.50 -0.15 -20.59
C GLY A 189 7.27 0.57 -20.06
N TRP A 190 6.89 0.28 -18.81
CA TRP A 190 5.68 0.82 -18.21
C TRP A 190 5.69 2.35 -18.21
N TYR A 191 6.78 2.97 -17.76
CA TYR A 191 6.87 4.43 -17.69
C TYR A 191 6.88 5.08 -19.08
N ARG A 192 7.62 4.51 -20.04
CA ARG A 192 7.78 5.12 -21.36
C ARG A 192 6.56 4.91 -22.26
N GLU A 193 5.97 3.72 -22.24
CA GLU A 193 5.03 3.25 -23.27
C GLU A 193 3.65 2.91 -22.70
N CYS A 194 3.44 3.11 -21.39
CA CYS A 194 2.24 2.66 -20.68
C CYS A 194 2.00 1.15 -20.80
N ASN A 195 3.06 0.38 -21.09
CA ASN A 195 2.97 -1.04 -21.42
C ASN A 195 4.33 -1.73 -21.20
N ILE A 196 4.38 -3.05 -21.21
CA ILE A 196 5.66 -3.78 -21.19
C ILE A 196 6.31 -3.81 -22.57
N ILE A 197 7.65 -3.90 -22.62
CA ILE A 197 8.39 -3.97 -23.89
C ILE A 197 8.17 -5.37 -24.50
N PRO A 198 7.54 -5.51 -25.67
CA PRO A 198 7.17 -6.82 -26.22
C PRO A 198 8.35 -7.71 -26.65
N HIS A 199 9.56 -7.16 -26.76
CA HIS A 199 10.77 -7.85 -27.22
C HIS A 199 11.80 -8.11 -26.10
N THR A 200 11.45 -7.86 -24.84
CA THR A 200 12.27 -8.35 -23.72
C THR A 200 12.01 -9.83 -23.49
N MET A 201 12.91 -10.54 -22.80
CA MET A 201 12.75 -11.98 -22.54
C MET A 201 12.13 -12.30 -21.17
N ASP A 202 11.99 -11.28 -20.33
CA ASP A 202 11.70 -11.41 -18.91
C ASP A 202 10.94 -10.22 -18.34
N MET A 203 10.42 -10.37 -17.13
CA MET A 203 9.80 -9.28 -16.37
C MET A 203 10.49 -9.12 -15.03
N ASP A 204 10.79 -7.88 -14.66
CA ASP A 204 11.53 -7.56 -13.46
C ASP A 204 10.65 -6.86 -12.43
N PHE A 205 10.64 -7.43 -11.23
CA PHE A 205 10.20 -6.79 -10.01
C PHE A 205 11.39 -6.61 -9.06
N ALA A 206 11.25 -5.70 -8.13
CA ALA A 206 12.07 -5.63 -6.95
C ALA A 206 11.20 -5.51 -5.69
N ALA A 207 11.74 -5.89 -4.55
CA ALA A 207 11.11 -5.72 -3.25
C ALA A 207 12.17 -5.36 -2.19
N PRO A 208 11.80 -4.60 -1.13
CA PRO A 208 12.69 -4.36 0.00
C PRO A 208 13.11 -5.66 0.69
N ILE A 209 14.34 -5.71 1.18
CA ILE A 209 14.90 -6.87 1.89
C ILE A 209 14.23 -7.11 3.22
N GLU A 210 13.74 -6.06 3.87
CA GLU A 210 13.03 -6.12 5.14
C GLU A 210 11.68 -6.80 5.02
N GLU A 211 11.11 -6.85 3.82
CA GLU A 211 9.83 -7.51 3.54
C GLU A 211 10.01 -9.01 3.24
N TYR A 212 11.26 -9.50 3.10
CA TYR A 212 11.52 -10.91 2.88
C TYR A 212 11.03 -11.78 4.05
N THR A 213 10.31 -12.85 3.72
CA THR A 213 9.85 -13.85 4.68
C THR A 213 10.24 -15.27 4.25
N PRO A 214 10.78 -16.12 5.16
CA PRO A 214 11.06 -17.53 4.87
C PRO A 214 9.83 -18.29 4.38
N LYS A 215 8.64 -17.93 4.86
CA LYS A 215 7.36 -18.54 4.48
C LYS A 215 7.09 -18.44 2.97
N LEU A 216 7.50 -17.34 2.35
CA LEU A 216 7.37 -17.17 0.89
C LEU A 216 8.26 -18.19 0.16
N LEU A 217 9.48 -18.47 0.65
CA LEU A 217 10.33 -19.47 0.01
C LEU A 217 9.80 -20.89 0.16
N GLU A 218 9.21 -21.21 1.31
CA GLU A 218 8.57 -22.51 1.54
C GLU A 218 7.40 -22.72 0.57
N ASP A 219 6.56 -21.71 0.37
CA ASP A 219 5.44 -21.75 -0.57
C ASP A 219 5.91 -21.83 -2.02
N LEU A 220 6.93 -21.05 -2.40
CA LEU A 220 7.54 -21.13 -3.72
C LEU A 220 8.26 -22.46 -3.97
N ALA A 221 8.65 -23.18 -2.92
CA ALA A 221 9.25 -24.51 -3.05
C ALA A 221 8.19 -25.60 -3.26
N SER A 222 6.97 -25.42 -2.73
CA SER A 222 5.85 -26.34 -3.00
C SER A 222 5.37 -26.22 -4.45
N GLY A 223 5.44 -25.01 -5.02
CA GLY A 223 5.15 -24.77 -6.43
C GLY A 223 3.67 -24.82 -6.79
N GLU A 224 2.77 -24.64 -5.83
CA GLU A 224 1.31 -24.74 -6.05
C GLU A 224 0.79 -23.69 -7.05
N LYS A 225 1.32 -22.46 -6.99
CA LYS A 225 0.91 -21.35 -7.88
C LYS A 225 2.09 -20.70 -8.60
N PHE A 226 3.12 -20.36 -7.83
CA PHE A 226 4.39 -19.85 -8.31
C PHE A 226 5.50 -20.74 -7.76
N PHE A 227 6.58 -20.91 -8.51
CA PHE A 227 7.69 -21.78 -8.09
C PHE A 227 9.04 -21.06 -8.18
N LEU A 228 9.91 -21.33 -7.23
CA LEU A 228 11.27 -20.80 -7.24
C LEU A 228 12.13 -21.57 -8.24
N ASN A 229 12.62 -20.90 -9.29
CA ASN A 229 13.49 -21.56 -10.27
C ASN A 229 14.97 -21.48 -9.88
N ARG A 230 15.39 -20.38 -9.27
CA ARG A 230 16.80 -20.16 -8.94
C ARG A 230 16.94 -19.18 -7.78
N LYS A 231 17.96 -19.36 -6.96
CA LYS A 231 18.32 -18.42 -5.89
C LYS A 231 19.76 -17.96 -6.15
N PHE A 232 20.03 -16.68 -5.98
CA PHE A 232 21.35 -16.10 -6.15
C PHE A 232 21.79 -15.39 -4.86
N GLY A 233 23.10 -15.29 -4.62
CA GLY A 233 23.66 -14.65 -3.41
C GLY A 233 24.03 -15.62 -2.28
N LEU A 234 24.90 -15.17 -1.38
CA LEU A 234 25.22 -15.83 -0.10
C LEU A 234 24.01 -15.77 0.84
N VAL A 235 24.00 -16.58 1.91
CA VAL A 235 22.83 -17.04 2.71
C VAL A 235 21.90 -15.95 3.30
N THR A 236 22.11 -14.68 2.98
CA THR A 236 21.24 -13.53 3.28
C THR A 236 20.68 -12.80 2.04
N ILE A 237 20.17 -13.60 1.06
CA ILE A 237 19.01 -13.31 0.18
C ILE A 237 19.30 -12.73 -1.24
N ARG A 238 18.78 -13.44 -2.26
CA ARG A 238 18.22 -12.96 -3.56
C ARG A 238 17.55 -14.16 -4.27
N SER A 239 16.30 -14.05 -4.73
CA SER A 239 15.48 -15.20 -5.15
C SER A 239 14.78 -14.96 -6.50
N ILE A 240 14.74 -15.95 -7.39
CA ILE A 240 14.04 -15.90 -8.70
C ILE A 240 12.78 -16.76 -8.65
N VAL A 241 11.64 -16.10 -8.81
CA VAL A 241 10.31 -16.73 -8.86
C VAL A 241 9.85 -16.87 -10.32
N LYS A 242 9.65 -18.10 -10.80
CA LYS A 242 8.95 -18.39 -12.06
C LYS A 242 7.48 -18.72 -11.79
N THR A 243 6.64 -18.58 -12.82
CA THR A 243 5.17 -18.65 -12.69
C THR A 243 4.54 -19.86 -13.39
N GLU A 244 3.51 -20.39 -12.71
CA GLU A 244 2.31 -21.16 -13.11
C GLU A 244 2.39 -22.18 -14.26
N THR A 245 2.21 -23.44 -13.88
CA THR A 245 1.86 -24.60 -14.72
C THR A 245 0.48 -24.45 -15.35
N SER A 246 0.34 -24.99 -16.57
CA SER A 246 -0.88 -25.15 -17.39
C SER A 246 -1.35 -24.01 -18.29
N PHE A 247 -0.46 -23.40 -19.08
CA PHE A 247 -0.85 -22.99 -20.43
C PHE A 247 0.33 -23.21 -21.39
N GLU A 248 0.10 -23.97 -22.47
CA GLU A 248 1.06 -24.15 -23.57
C GLU A 248 1.65 -22.80 -24.02
N TYR A 249 2.89 -22.81 -24.53
CA TYR A 249 3.77 -21.69 -24.96
C TYR A 249 4.87 -21.28 -23.95
N PRO A 250 6.10 -20.99 -24.43
CA PRO A 250 7.32 -21.13 -23.65
C PRO A 250 7.42 -20.08 -22.55
N PHE A 251 7.67 -20.56 -21.34
CA PHE A 251 7.76 -19.80 -20.09
C PHE A 251 8.74 -18.62 -20.17
N HIS A 252 8.25 -17.41 -19.89
CA HIS A 252 9.08 -16.22 -19.74
C HIS A 252 9.41 -16.00 -18.26
N PRO A 253 10.69 -15.94 -17.86
CA PRO A 253 11.07 -15.77 -16.47
C PRO A 253 10.61 -14.42 -15.92
N ILE A 254 10.13 -14.43 -14.67
CA ILE A 254 9.99 -13.22 -13.87
C ILE A 254 11.14 -13.19 -12.87
N PHE A 255 11.80 -12.06 -12.73
CA PHE A 255 12.88 -11.85 -11.76
C PHE A 255 12.38 -10.99 -10.62
N ILE A 256 12.70 -11.39 -9.40
CA ILE A 256 12.44 -10.58 -8.21
C ILE A 256 13.80 -10.25 -7.60
N MET A 257 14.19 -8.98 -7.67
CA MET A 257 15.39 -8.50 -7.01
C MET A 257 15.04 -8.01 -5.61
N VAL A 258 15.68 -8.57 -4.60
CA VAL A 258 15.53 -8.06 -3.24
C VAL A 258 16.64 -7.04 -2.97
N ILE A 259 16.27 -5.83 -2.54
CA ILE A 259 17.15 -4.66 -2.43
C ILE A 259 17.12 -4.09 -0.99
N SER A 260 18.28 -3.68 -0.48
CA SER A 260 18.47 -3.00 0.82
C SER A 260 18.28 -1.50 0.75
#